data_AF-A0ABD1KTT4-F1
#
_entry.id   AF-A0ABD1KTT4-F1
#
_cell.length_a   1.000
_cell.length_b   1.000
_cell.length_c   1.000
_cell.angle_alpha   90.00
_cell.angle_beta   90.00
_cell.angle_gamma   90.00
#
_symmetry.space_group_name_H-M   'P 1'
#
loop_
_entity.id
_entity.type
_entity.pdbx_description
1 polymer ?
#
loop_
_entity_poly.entity_id
_entity_poly.type
_entity_poly.pdbx_seq_one_letter_code
_entity_poly.pdbx_strand_id
1 'polypeptide(L)'
;MAQEPLYCNVTPTTTEALRKDNNTGNDSGRSGPVHRSALNGLASGVSTATGSEVKGKHKVFVITFMLLLSVSVVLLVVTLSAALLYTLPLFNRVQQDKENLLAQLQDTQEDNNLLTRQNSNLSLQNSNLILQNSNLSLQNSNLILQNSNLTIENKNLQNQLSGIQIGCPTGWQNFSGSCYHFSSKPQTWHKSRDDCVTMGGHLIIIKSAEEQEFVRHNLEPQQPYWIGLAYSVEEKAWHWVDNRALNHSFG
;
A
#
# COMPACT_ATOMS: atom_id res chain seq x y z
N MET A 1 -12.26 9.94 74.53
CA MET A 1 -12.14 10.38 73.12
C MET A 1 -10.99 9.59 72.52
N ALA A 2 -11.13 8.99 71.32
CA ALA A 2 -10.09 8.23 70.61
C ALA A 2 -9.14 9.15 69.78
N GLN A 3 -8.03 8.63 69.22
CA GLN A 3 -6.76 9.39 69.08
C GLN A 3 -5.62 8.86 68.05
N GLU A 4 -5.25 9.48 66.85
CA GLU A 4 -4.80 8.81 65.51
C GLU A 4 -4.00 9.66 64.29
N PRO A 5 -3.59 9.25 62.98
CA PRO A 5 -2.45 9.73 61.95
C PRO A 5 -2.42 10.68 60.57
N LEU A 6 -1.74 10.39 59.33
CA LEU A 6 -1.02 11.32 58.25
C LEU A 6 -0.72 11.00 56.62
N TYR A 7 -0.21 11.90 55.64
CA TYR A 7 0.10 11.73 54.07
C TYR A 7 0.80 12.87 53.05
N CYS A 8 1.57 12.67 51.86
CA CYS A 8 2.06 13.69 50.70
C CYS A 8 2.86 13.28 49.27
N ASN A 9 3.11 14.10 48.12
CA ASN A 9 4.02 13.88 46.79
C ASN A 9 4.07 14.88 45.44
N VAL A 10 5.11 15.00 44.45
CA VAL A 10 5.21 15.64 42.97
C VAL A 10 6.59 15.65 42.02
N THR A 11 6.70 15.87 40.60
CA THR A 11 7.83 16.51 39.63
C THR A 11 8.02 16.32 37.97
N PRO A 12 8.93 17.02 37.10
CA PRO A 12 9.12 17.07 35.52
C PRO A 12 10.54 17.34 34.66
N THR A 13 10.74 17.32 33.24
CA THR A 13 12.08 17.54 32.34
C THR A 13 12.23 17.78 30.67
N THR A 14 13.30 17.42 29.79
CA THR A 14 13.87 17.98 28.40
C THR A 14 14.31 17.13 27.03
N THR A 15 15.30 17.42 26.03
CA THR A 15 15.41 17.10 24.44
C THR A 15 16.76 16.74 23.51
N GLU A 16 16.73 16.47 22.10
CA GLU A 16 17.69 16.57 20.80
C GLU A 16 18.88 15.57 20.21
N ALA A 17 19.50 15.37 18.93
CA ALA A 17 19.48 15.61 17.37
C ALA A 17 20.63 14.92 16.34
N LEU A 18 20.69 15.05 14.92
CA LEU A 18 21.78 14.81 13.76
C LEU A 18 21.80 13.56 12.66
N ARG A 19 22.53 13.27 11.45
CA ARG A 19 23.29 13.79 10.15
C ARG A 19 23.80 12.68 9.02
N LYS A 20 24.05 12.88 7.64
CA LYS A 20 24.83 11.97 6.60
C LYS A 20 25.31 12.41 5.08
N ASP A 21 25.74 11.51 4.07
CA ASP A 21 26.48 11.67 2.69
C ASP A 21 26.09 10.71 1.43
N ASN A 22 26.73 10.59 0.18
CA ASN A 22 26.28 9.73 -1.04
C ASN A 22 27.22 9.31 -2.31
N ASN A 23 26.81 8.50 -3.39
CA ASN A 23 27.62 8.00 -4.64
C ASN A 23 26.92 7.31 -5.94
N THR A 24 27.59 6.96 -7.12
CA THR A 24 27.12 6.32 -8.48
C THR A 24 28.21 5.49 -9.35
N GLY A 25 28.18 4.86 -10.60
CA GLY A 25 27.30 4.48 -11.80
C GLY A 25 27.98 3.83 -13.14
N ASN A 26 27.22 3.27 -14.18
CA ASN A 26 27.49 2.88 -15.68
C ASN A 26 28.31 1.58 -16.18
N ASP A 27 28.42 0.97 -17.44
CA ASP A 27 27.94 1.04 -18.92
C ASP A 27 28.09 -0.29 -19.87
N SER A 28 27.92 -0.34 -21.25
CA SER A 28 27.88 -1.60 -22.18
C SER A 28 28.11 -1.60 -23.79
N GLY A 29 28.03 -2.75 -24.58
CA GLY A 29 28.11 -2.96 -26.11
C GLY A 29 28.22 -4.46 -26.68
N ARG A 30 28.33 -5.00 -27.97
CA ARG A 30 28.18 -4.70 -29.48
C ARG A 30 28.37 -5.99 -30.47
N SER A 31 28.03 -6.09 -31.82
CA SER A 31 28.23 -7.31 -32.78
C SER A 31 27.98 -7.21 -34.38
N GLY A 32 28.20 -8.25 -35.29
CA GLY A 32 27.86 -8.31 -36.81
C GLY A 32 28.12 -9.60 -37.77
N PRO A 33 27.61 -9.73 -39.08
CA PRO A 33 27.49 -10.98 -39.96
C PRO A 33 27.76 -10.96 -41.57
N VAL A 34 27.39 -11.99 -42.43
CA VAL A 34 27.77 -12.25 -43.91
C VAL A 34 26.66 -12.87 -44.90
N HIS A 35 26.89 -13.03 -46.26
CA HIS A 35 25.98 -13.29 -47.47
C HIS A 35 26.57 -14.29 -48.59
N ARG A 36 26.05 -14.70 -49.81
CA ARG A 36 24.74 -14.86 -50.59
C ARG A 36 24.93 -15.31 -52.13
N SER A 37 24.08 -16.13 -52.83
CA SER A 37 24.23 -16.63 -54.28
C SER A 37 22.95 -16.97 -55.15
N ALA A 38 23.03 -17.12 -56.51
CA ALA A 38 21.95 -17.51 -57.50
C ALA A 38 22.42 -17.93 -58.96
N LEU A 39 21.57 -18.51 -59.88
CA LEU A 39 21.89 -18.81 -61.32
C LEU A 39 20.70 -19.11 -62.33
N ASN A 40 20.95 -19.10 -63.67
CA ASN A 40 20.10 -19.54 -64.82
C ASN A 40 20.94 -19.69 -66.14
N GLY A 41 20.52 -20.07 -67.38
CA GLY A 41 19.25 -20.43 -68.09
C GLY A 41 19.54 -20.77 -69.61
N LEU A 42 18.59 -21.24 -70.48
CA LEU A 42 18.91 -21.75 -71.86
C LEU A 42 17.87 -21.60 -73.04
N ALA A 43 18.39 -21.79 -74.28
CA ALA A 43 17.95 -21.43 -75.66
C ALA A 43 16.74 -22.13 -76.37
N SER A 44 16.37 -21.67 -77.60
CA SER A 44 15.91 -22.50 -78.77
C SER A 44 15.53 -21.68 -80.05
N GLY A 45 15.39 -22.33 -81.22
CA GLY A 45 14.84 -21.76 -82.48
C GLY A 45 14.96 -22.66 -83.74
N VAL A 46 13.91 -22.76 -84.59
CA VAL A 46 13.79 -23.61 -85.81
C VAL A 46 12.83 -22.97 -86.84
N SER A 47 12.91 -23.33 -88.14
CA SER A 47 12.03 -22.84 -89.24
C SER A 47 11.51 -23.95 -90.18
N THR A 48 10.47 -23.66 -90.98
CA THR A 48 9.64 -24.61 -91.76
C THR A 48 9.72 -24.46 -93.29
N ALA A 49 9.17 -25.42 -94.05
CA ALA A 49 9.09 -25.41 -95.53
C ALA A 49 7.72 -25.88 -96.08
N THR A 50 7.49 -25.68 -97.39
CA THR A 50 6.24 -25.94 -98.15
C THR A 50 6.57 -26.50 -99.54
N GLY A 51 5.68 -27.12 -100.33
CA GLY A 51 4.23 -27.35 -100.20
C GLY A 51 3.49 -26.98 -101.51
N SER A 52 2.58 -27.82 -102.03
CA SER A 52 1.89 -27.59 -103.32
C SER A 52 0.59 -28.41 -103.49
N GLU A 53 -0.24 -28.09 -104.51
CA GLU A 53 -1.67 -28.43 -104.59
C GLU A 53 -2.10 -29.02 -105.96
N VAL A 54 -3.22 -29.76 -106.02
CA VAL A 54 -3.82 -30.29 -107.27
C VAL A 54 -5.33 -30.02 -107.33
N LYS A 55 -5.78 -29.37 -108.41
CA LYS A 55 -7.19 -29.00 -108.65
C LYS A 55 -8.03 -30.19 -109.15
N GLY A 56 -9.31 -30.21 -108.77
CA GLY A 56 -10.31 -31.21 -109.20
C GLY A 56 -11.26 -31.61 -108.08
N LYS A 57 -10.72 -32.10 -106.95
CA LYS A 57 -11.49 -32.39 -105.72
C LYS A 57 -11.90 -31.11 -104.94
N HIS A 58 -11.52 -29.96 -105.46
CA HIS A 58 -11.38 -28.68 -104.75
C HIS A 58 -12.71 -28.12 -104.19
N LYS A 59 -13.84 -28.21 -104.91
CA LYS A 59 -15.15 -27.75 -104.39
C LYS A 59 -15.62 -28.54 -103.17
N VAL A 60 -15.52 -29.88 -103.23
CA VAL A 60 -15.88 -30.76 -102.10
C VAL A 60 -14.89 -30.55 -100.95
N PHE A 61 -13.59 -30.48 -101.25
CA PHE A 61 -12.54 -30.21 -100.26
C PHE A 61 -12.77 -28.89 -99.51
N VAL A 62 -13.09 -27.79 -100.22
CA VAL A 62 -13.43 -26.49 -99.63
C VAL A 62 -14.68 -26.59 -98.75
N ILE A 63 -15.74 -27.28 -99.17
CA ILE A 63 -16.93 -27.48 -98.33
C ILE A 63 -16.59 -28.28 -97.07
N THR A 64 -15.85 -29.39 -97.19
CA THR A 64 -15.43 -30.18 -96.02
C THR A 64 -14.49 -29.40 -95.10
N PHE A 65 -13.62 -28.56 -95.66
CA PHE A 65 -12.71 -27.70 -94.90
C PHE A 65 -13.46 -26.59 -94.16
N MET A 66 -14.43 -25.93 -94.81
CA MET A 66 -15.31 -24.94 -94.16
C MET A 66 -16.14 -25.59 -93.05
N LEU A 67 -16.65 -26.81 -93.24
CA LEU A 67 -17.35 -27.56 -92.20
C LEU A 67 -16.41 -27.92 -91.03
N LEU A 68 -15.21 -28.45 -91.30
CA LEU A 68 -14.21 -28.74 -90.26
C LEU A 68 -13.75 -27.48 -89.51
N LEU A 69 -13.58 -26.35 -90.20
CA LEU A 69 -13.33 -25.05 -89.57
C LEU A 69 -14.50 -24.63 -88.69
N SER A 70 -15.75 -24.75 -89.17
CA SER A 70 -16.93 -24.40 -88.37
C SER A 70 -17.07 -25.24 -87.10
N VAL A 71 -16.80 -26.55 -87.18
CA VAL A 71 -16.79 -27.46 -86.02
C VAL A 71 -15.62 -27.13 -85.09
N SER A 72 -14.43 -26.84 -85.62
CA SER A 72 -13.27 -26.40 -84.83
C SER A 72 -13.55 -25.09 -84.08
N VAL A 73 -14.15 -24.10 -84.74
CA VAL A 73 -14.56 -22.82 -84.12
C VAL A 73 -15.63 -23.05 -83.06
N VAL A 74 -16.64 -23.89 -83.31
CA VAL A 74 -17.65 -24.24 -82.29
C VAL A 74 -17.02 -24.94 -81.09
N LEU A 75 -16.10 -25.88 -81.28
CA LEU A 75 -15.37 -26.55 -80.20
C LEU A 75 -14.48 -25.57 -79.41
N LEU A 76 -13.85 -24.61 -80.07
CA LEU A 76 -13.08 -23.54 -79.42
C LEU A 76 -14.00 -22.61 -78.61
N VAL A 77 -15.16 -22.20 -79.15
CA VAL A 77 -16.15 -21.39 -78.41
C VAL A 77 -16.70 -22.16 -77.20
N VAL A 78 -17.03 -23.45 -77.35
CA VAL A 78 -17.51 -24.30 -76.25
C VAL A 78 -16.43 -24.44 -75.17
N THR A 79 -15.18 -24.76 -75.53
CA THR A 79 -14.08 -24.92 -74.54
C THR A 79 -13.73 -23.60 -73.85
N LEU A 80 -13.71 -22.47 -74.56
CA LEU A 80 -13.54 -21.15 -73.96
C LEU A 80 -14.70 -20.78 -73.02
N SER A 81 -15.95 -21.07 -73.41
CA SER A 81 -17.12 -20.80 -72.56
C SER A 81 -17.11 -21.65 -71.28
N ALA A 82 -16.73 -22.92 -71.37
CA ALA A 82 -16.56 -23.80 -70.22
C ALA A 82 -15.42 -23.31 -69.30
N ALA A 83 -14.26 -22.96 -69.86
CA ALA A 83 -13.14 -22.41 -69.10
C ALA A 83 -13.52 -21.12 -68.36
N LEU A 84 -14.31 -20.23 -68.99
CA LEU A 84 -14.83 -19.01 -68.36
C LEU A 84 -15.80 -19.33 -67.21
N LEU A 85 -16.73 -20.27 -67.42
CA LEU A 85 -17.68 -20.72 -66.39
C LEU A 85 -17.00 -21.38 -65.18
N TYR A 86 -15.87 -22.08 -65.37
CA TYR A 86 -15.10 -22.64 -64.26
C TYR A 86 -14.18 -21.64 -63.55
N THR A 87 -13.62 -20.65 -64.26
CA THR A 87 -12.64 -19.72 -63.69
C THR A 87 -13.27 -18.51 -62.99
N LEU A 88 -14.41 -17.99 -63.44
CA LEU A 88 -15.08 -16.86 -62.78
C LEU A 88 -15.45 -17.14 -61.30
N PRO A 89 -16.04 -18.29 -60.93
CA PRO A 89 -16.34 -18.58 -59.52
C PRO A 89 -15.09 -18.72 -58.66
N LEU A 90 -13.98 -19.22 -59.22
CA LEU A 90 -12.70 -19.33 -58.52
C LEU A 90 -12.10 -17.94 -58.26
N PHE A 91 -12.09 -17.07 -59.27
CA PHE A 91 -11.63 -15.69 -59.12
C PHE A 91 -12.45 -14.94 -58.06
N ASN A 92 -13.79 -15.08 -58.09
CA ASN A 92 -14.67 -14.43 -57.12
C ASN A 92 -14.41 -14.92 -55.69
N ARG A 93 -14.14 -16.22 -55.48
CA ARG A 93 -13.71 -16.75 -54.17
C ARG A 93 -12.38 -16.15 -53.73
N VAL A 94 -11.37 -16.15 -54.58
CA VAL A 94 -10.05 -15.59 -54.26
C VAL A 94 -10.11 -14.09 -53.93
N GLN A 95 -10.98 -13.31 -54.58
CA GLN A 95 -11.22 -11.92 -54.18
C GLN A 95 -11.94 -11.82 -52.82
N GLN A 96 -12.97 -12.64 -52.58
CA GLN A 96 -13.67 -12.65 -51.29
C GLN A 96 -12.74 -13.05 -50.13
N ASP A 97 -11.90 -14.07 -50.31
CA ASP A 97 -10.93 -14.52 -49.31
C ASP A 97 -9.87 -13.44 -49.04
N LYS A 98 -9.47 -12.67 -50.07
CA LYS A 98 -8.62 -11.49 -49.93
C LYS A 98 -9.29 -10.36 -49.14
N GLU A 99 -10.54 -10.00 -49.43
CA GLU A 99 -11.24 -8.95 -48.66
C GLU A 99 -11.52 -9.38 -47.21
N ASN A 100 -11.85 -10.66 -46.98
CA ASN A 100 -11.98 -11.24 -45.64
C ASN A 100 -10.66 -11.11 -44.85
N LEU A 101 -9.53 -11.43 -45.47
CA LEU A 101 -8.20 -11.33 -44.86
C LEU A 101 -7.79 -9.86 -44.61
N LEU A 102 -8.13 -8.94 -45.52
CA LEU A 102 -7.89 -7.51 -45.33
C LEU A 102 -8.69 -6.96 -44.14
N ALA A 103 -9.95 -7.37 -43.97
CA ALA A 103 -10.76 -7.02 -42.81
C ALA A 103 -10.16 -7.55 -41.49
N GLN A 104 -9.72 -8.81 -41.46
CA GLN A 104 -9.04 -9.40 -40.29
C GLN A 104 -7.73 -8.68 -39.94
N LEU A 105 -6.96 -8.23 -40.94
CA LEU A 105 -5.73 -7.45 -40.74
C LEU A 105 -6.03 -6.05 -40.21
N GLN A 106 -7.13 -5.42 -40.63
CA GLN A 106 -7.56 -4.11 -40.11
C GLN A 106 -8.02 -4.20 -38.65
N ASP A 107 -8.87 -5.18 -38.34
CA ASP A 107 -9.34 -5.50 -36.98
C ASP A 107 -8.16 -5.76 -36.02
N THR A 108 -7.24 -6.65 -36.43
CA THR A 108 -5.98 -6.92 -35.71
C THR A 108 -5.13 -5.66 -35.50
N GLN A 109 -5.08 -4.75 -36.48
CA GLN A 109 -4.32 -3.50 -36.37
C GLN A 109 -4.99 -2.51 -35.40
N GLU A 110 -6.32 -2.44 -35.36
CA GLU A 110 -7.05 -1.61 -34.39
C GLU A 110 -6.88 -2.12 -32.95
N ASP A 111 -6.96 -3.43 -32.74
CA ASP A 111 -6.66 -4.06 -31.44
C ASP A 111 -5.23 -3.78 -30.97
N ASN A 112 -4.23 -3.89 -31.87
CA ASN A 112 -2.85 -3.52 -31.53
C ASN A 112 -2.69 -2.03 -31.20
N ASN A 113 -3.44 -1.15 -31.88
CA ASN A 113 -3.47 0.28 -31.56
C ASN A 113 -4.12 0.54 -30.18
N LEU A 114 -5.18 -0.18 -29.84
CA LEU A 114 -5.86 -0.11 -28.55
C LEU A 114 -4.97 -0.61 -27.41
N LEU A 115 -4.35 -1.78 -27.56
CA LEU A 115 -3.39 -2.34 -26.61
C LEU A 115 -2.20 -1.40 -26.40
N THR A 116 -1.70 -0.76 -27.46
CA THR A 116 -0.63 0.26 -27.36
C THR A 116 -1.07 1.46 -26.50
N ARG A 117 -2.30 1.95 -26.68
CA ARG A 117 -2.87 3.02 -25.83
C ARG A 117 -3.03 2.57 -24.38
N GLN A 118 -3.56 1.37 -24.15
CA GLN A 118 -3.71 0.79 -22.80
C GLN A 118 -2.37 0.66 -22.08
N ASN A 119 -1.35 0.11 -22.75
CA ASN A 119 0.01 0.00 -22.22
C ASN A 119 0.63 1.37 -21.89
N SER A 120 0.40 2.39 -22.72
CA SER A 120 0.86 3.75 -22.42
C SER A 120 0.18 4.36 -21.18
N ASN A 121 -1.12 4.11 -20.99
CA ASN A 121 -1.87 4.55 -19.81
C ASN A 121 -1.40 3.81 -18.54
N LEU A 122 -1.24 2.49 -18.60
CA LEU A 122 -0.71 1.67 -17.51
C LEU A 122 0.71 2.10 -17.11
N SER A 123 1.57 2.44 -18.08
CA SER A 123 2.90 3.00 -17.83
C SER A 123 2.82 4.32 -17.06
N LEU A 124 1.93 5.22 -17.45
CA LEU A 124 1.71 6.52 -16.80
C LEU A 124 1.12 6.37 -15.38
N GLN A 125 0.17 5.44 -15.19
CA GLN A 125 -0.35 5.07 -13.87
C GLN A 125 0.76 4.52 -12.96
N ASN A 126 1.61 3.63 -13.48
CA ASN A 126 2.75 3.09 -12.73
C ASN A 126 3.75 4.19 -12.33
N SER A 127 4.06 5.13 -13.23
CA SER A 127 4.90 6.30 -12.91
C SER A 127 4.28 7.15 -11.78
N ASN A 128 2.97 7.38 -11.80
CA ASN A 128 2.27 8.10 -10.73
C ASN A 128 2.32 7.36 -9.39
N LEU A 129 2.15 6.03 -9.40
CA LEU A 129 2.28 5.18 -8.20
C LEU A 129 3.71 5.19 -7.62
N ILE A 130 4.74 5.19 -8.48
CA ILE A 130 6.15 5.30 -8.06
C ILE A 130 6.41 6.66 -7.38
N LEU A 131 5.85 7.75 -7.90
CA LEU A 131 5.95 9.08 -7.29
C LEU A 131 5.20 9.14 -5.95
N GLN A 132 4.00 8.55 -5.85
CA GLN A 132 3.25 8.46 -4.60
C GLN A 132 4.01 7.65 -3.54
N ASN A 133 4.55 6.48 -3.89
CA ASN A 133 5.36 5.66 -2.98
C ASN A 133 6.63 6.38 -2.52
N SER A 134 7.25 7.17 -3.40
CA SER A 134 8.41 7.99 -3.07
C SER A 134 8.06 9.10 -2.06
N ASN A 135 6.93 9.78 -2.25
CA ASN A 135 6.41 10.77 -1.30
C ASN A 135 6.04 10.15 0.06
N LEU A 136 5.41 8.97 0.07
CA LEU A 136 5.10 8.22 1.30
C LEU A 136 6.38 7.80 2.05
N SER A 137 7.44 7.42 1.32
CA SER A 137 8.75 7.10 1.91
C SER A 137 9.42 8.32 2.58
N LEU A 138 9.29 9.51 1.97
CA LEU A 138 9.76 10.77 2.56
C LEU A 138 8.94 11.15 3.80
N GLN A 139 7.61 11.01 3.76
CA GLN A 139 6.74 11.23 4.92
C GLN A 139 7.07 10.28 6.07
N ASN A 140 7.27 8.98 5.80
CA ASN A 140 7.68 8.00 6.80
C ASN A 140 9.06 8.34 7.40
N SER A 141 10.02 8.77 6.58
CA SER A 141 11.34 9.23 7.04
C SER A 141 11.24 10.43 7.99
N ASN A 142 10.37 11.40 7.67
CA ASN A 142 10.12 12.55 8.54
C ASN A 142 9.45 12.15 9.87
N LEU A 143 8.50 11.21 9.85
CA LEU A 143 7.86 10.66 11.06
C LEU A 143 8.87 9.89 11.93
N ILE A 144 9.79 9.13 11.33
CA ILE A 144 10.87 8.44 12.06
C ILE A 144 11.79 9.47 12.75
N LEU A 145 12.14 10.58 12.08
CA LEU A 145 12.93 11.66 12.68
C LEU A 145 12.18 12.32 13.86
N GLN A 146 10.89 12.64 13.70
CA GLN A 146 10.06 13.19 14.78
C GLN A 146 9.96 12.24 15.98
N ASN A 147 9.68 10.95 15.74
CA ASN A 147 9.65 9.93 16.78
C ASN A 147 11.00 9.75 17.49
N SER A 148 12.12 9.87 16.76
CA SER A 148 13.46 9.82 17.36
C SER A 148 13.71 11.01 18.29
N ASN A 149 13.30 12.23 17.90
CA ASN A 149 13.41 13.41 18.75
C ASN A 149 12.51 13.28 20.00
N LEU A 150 11.27 12.85 19.83
CA LEU A 150 10.35 12.57 20.95
C LEU A 150 10.88 11.45 21.87
N THR A 151 11.61 10.47 21.36
CA THR A 151 12.24 9.42 22.18
C THR A 151 13.39 9.96 23.01
N ILE A 152 14.21 10.85 22.43
CA ILE A 152 15.26 11.55 23.17
C ILE A 152 14.63 12.49 24.22
N GLU A 153 13.55 13.19 23.85
CA GLU A 153 12.80 14.05 24.76
C GLU A 153 12.23 13.26 25.94
N ASN A 154 11.56 12.12 25.68
CA ASN A 154 11.06 11.25 26.74
C ASN A 154 12.18 10.64 27.60
N LYS A 155 13.34 10.29 27.03
CA LYS A 155 14.49 9.79 27.80
C LYS A 155 15.08 10.87 28.70
N ASN A 156 15.19 12.11 28.21
CA ASN A 156 15.63 13.24 29.02
C ASN A 156 14.57 13.62 30.08
N LEU A 157 13.28 13.53 29.76
CA LEU A 157 12.16 13.60 30.71
C LEU A 157 12.25 12.51 31.80
N GLN A 158 12.84 11.35 31.52
CA GLN A 158 13.14 10.36 32.56
C GLN A 158 14.41 10.70 33.36
N ASN A 159 15.37 11.44 32.78
CA ASN A 159 16.66 11.73 33.41
C ASN A 159 16.58 12.73 34.59
N GLN A 160 16.00 13.94 34.46
CA GLN A 160 15.89 14.81 35.66
C GLN A 160 14.85 14.24 36.67
N LEU A 161 13.83 13.50 36.22
CA LEU A 161 12.96 12.71 37.11
C LEU A 161 13.78 11.69 37.92
N SER A 162 14.74 10.99 37.30
CA SER A 162 15.62 10.05 38.02
C SER A 162 16.60 10.73 38.99
N GLY A 163 16.95 11.99 38.74
CA GLY A 163 17.72 12.82 39.67
C GLY A 163 16.89 13.32 40.86
N ILE A 164 15.56 13.31 40.74
CA ILE A 164 14.64 13.63 41.82
C ILE A 164 14.30 12.34 42.54
N GLN A 165 15.14 11.98 43.50
CA GLN A 165 14.90 10.85 44.39
C GLN A 165 13.66 11.15 45.26
N ILE A 166 12.47 10.72 44.81
CA ILE A 166 11.22 10.70 45.61
C ILE A 166 11.30 9.55 46.65
N GLY A 167 12.38 9.57 47.43
CA GLY A 167 12.45 8.85 48.68
C GLY A 167 11.60 9.59 49.70
N CYS A 168 10.71 8.88 50.38
CA CYS A 168 9.91 9.47 51.44
C CYS A 168 10.82 9.83 52.64
N PRO A 169 10.47 10.86 53.45
CA PRO A 169 11.26 11.24 54.60
C PRO A 169 11.47 10.06 55.58
N THR A 170 12.53 10.07 56.38
CA THR A 170 12.82 8.97 57.33
C THR A 170 11.62 8.70 58.24
N GLY A 171 11.14 7.44 58.24
CA GLY A 171 9.92 7.03 58.95
C GLY A 171 8.64 7.04 58.10
N TRP A 172 8.72 7.47 56.84
CA TRP A 172 7.60 7.46 55.89
C TRP A 172 7.76 6.34 54.86
N GLN A 173 6.66 5.67 54.52
CA GLN A 173 6.61 4.62 53.49
C GLN A 173 6.23 5.22 52.13
N ASN A 174 6.69 4.64 51.01
CA ASN A 174 6.25 5.01 49.65
C ASN A 174 5.19 4.04 49.13
N PHE A 175 4.09 4.56 48.60
CA PHE A 175 3.15 3.80 47.77
C PHE A 175 2.54 4.69 46.67
N SER A 176 2.53 4.19 45.44
CA SER A 176 2.05 4.92 44.24
C SER A 176 2.65 6.34 44.13
N GLY A 177 3.96 6.44 44.34
CA GLY A 177 4.73 7.70 44.34
C GLY A 177 4.50 8.59 45.56
N SER A 178 3.52 8.29 46.42
CA SER A 178 3.10 9.10 47.56
C SER A 178 3.67 8.57 48.88
N CYS A 179 3.77 9.44 49.88
CA CYS A 179 4.46 9.17 51.14
C CYS A 179 3.50 9.14 52.34
N TYR A 180 3.65 8.11 53.19
CA TYR A 180 2.69 7.76 54.25
C TYR A 180 3.39 7.67 55.61
N HIS A 181 2.82 8.29 56.65
CA HIS A 181 3.38 8.29 58.00
C HIS A 181 2.37 7.79 59.03
N PHE A 182 2.53 6.52 59.42
CA PHE A 182 1.70 5.84 60.41
C PHE A 182 2.19 6.18 61.82
N SER A 183 1.70 7.30 62.36
CA SER A 183 1.89 7.66 63.77
C SER A 183 1.22 6.64 64.68
N SER A 184 1.85 6.26 65.79
CA SER A 184 1.20 5.54 66.91
C SER A 184 0.76 6.47 68.05
N LYS A 185 1.07 7.78 67.96
CA LYS A 185 0.82 8.78 69.00
C LYS A 185 -0.69 9.11 69.12
N PRO A 186 -1.32 8.89 70.28
CA PRO A 186 -2.74 9.17 70.43
C PRO A 186 -3.10 10.69 70.41
N GLN A 187 -3.80 11.18 69.36
CA GLN A 187 -4.31 12.56 69.23
C GLN A 187 -5.72 12.72 68.64
N THR A 188 -6.52 13.68 69.12
CA THR A 188 -7.86 13.96 68.55
C THR A 188 -7.78 14.44 67.10
N TRP A 189 -8.80 14.13 66.28
CA TRP A 189 -8.81 14.37 64.81
C TRP A 189 -8.24 15.73 64.38
N HIS A 190 -8.68 16.81 65.04
CA HIS A 190 -8.20 18.17 64.80
C HIS A 190 -6.69 18.32 65.04
N LYS A 191 -6.16 17.77 66.14
CA LYS A 191 -4.72 17.79 66.42
C LYS A 191 -3.94 16.93 65.45
N SER A 192 -4.49 15.80 65.03
CA SER A 192 -3.87 14.93 64.02
C SER A 192 -3.74 15.63 62.69
N ARG A 193 -4.82 16.28 62.21
CA ARG A 193 -4.82 17.17 61.04
C ARG A 193 -3.74 18.25 61.13
N ASP A 194 -3.63 18.92 62.27
CA ASP A 194 -2.71 20.04 62.44
C ASP A 194 -1.24 19.56 62.49
N ASP A 195 -0.98 18.40 63.10
CA ASP A 195 0.32 17.71 63.02
C ASP A 195 0.64 17.27 61.56
N CYS A 196 -0.36 16.87 60.75
CA CYS A 196 -0.15 16.54 59.32
C CYS A 196 0.39 17.74 58.54
N VAL A 197 -0.29 18.89 58.68
CA VAL A 197 0.08 20.13 57.98
C VAL A 197 1.45 20.61 58.44
N THR A 198 1.77 20.47 59.73
CA THR A 198 3.09 20.77 60.30
C THR A 198 4.20 19.91 59.69
N MET A 199 3.90 18.69 59.26
CA MET A 199 4.82 17.78 58.55
C MET A 199 4.79 17.93 57.02
N GLY A 200 4.15 18.97 56.48
CA GLY A 200 4.08 19.21 55.03
C GLY A 200 3.08 18.32 54.27
N GLY A 201 2.10 17.77 54.98
CA GLY A 201 1.10 16.84 54.44
C GLY A 201 -0.33 17.15 54.88
N HIS A 202 -1.20 16.16 54.78
CA HIS A 202 -2.59 16.22 55.25
C HIS A 202 -3.03 14.89 55.84
N LEU A 203 -4.20 14.82 56.49
CA LEU A 203 -4.81 13.53 56.86
C LEU A 203 -5.14 12.75 55.57
N ILE A 204 -4.93 11.44 55.58
CA ILE A 204 -5.05 10.61 54.37
C ILE A 204 -6.42 10.72 53.67
N ILE A 205 -6.39 10.84 52.35
CA ILE A 205 -7.57 10.87 51.48
C ILE A 205 -7.50 9.66 50.56
N ILE A 206 -8.38 8.69 50.79
CA ILE A 206 -8.41 7.43 50.04
C ILE A 206 -9.07 7.66 48.68
N LYS A 207 -8.36 7.30 47.60
CA LYS A 207 -8.72 7.55 46.19
C LYS A 207 -8.83 6.26 45.37
N SER A 208 -8.34 5.13 45.86
CA SER A 208 -8.45 3.83 45.19
C SER A 208 -8.50 2.65 46.17
N ALA A 209 -8.89 1.47 45.67
CA ALA A 209 -8.95 0.24 46.47
C ALA A 209 -7.54 -0.27 46.85
N GLU A 210 -6.55 -0.03 46.00
CA GLU A 210 -5.15 -0.39 46.24
C GLU A 210 -4.52 0.50 47.32
N GLU A 211 -4.87 1.79 47.34
CA GLU A 211 -4.48 2.71 48.43
C GLU A 211 -5.14 2.32 49.76
N GLN A 212 -6.43 1.95 49.74
CA GLN A 212 -7.14 1.41 50.90
C GLN A 212 -6.49 0.13 51.44
N GLU A 213 -6.11 -0.81 50.57
CA GLU A 213 -5.46 -2.07 50.95
C GLU A 213 -4.03 -1.85 51.47
N PHE A 214 -3.26 -0.98 50.82
CA PHE A 214 -1.92 -0.59 51.29
C PHE A 214 -1.98 0.03 52.69
N VAL A 215 -2.93 0.94 52.93
CA VAL A 215 -3.17 1.53 54.26
C VAL A 215 -3.51 0.43 55.25
N ARG A 216 -4.51 -0.41 54.95
CA ARG A 216 -4.98 -1.50 55.81
C ARG A 216 -3.86 -2.49 56.20
N HIS A 217 -2.88 -2.72 55.32
CA HIS A 217 -1.74 -3.59 55.59
C HIS A 217 -0.74 -2.98 56.59
N ASN A 218 -0.70 -1.66 56.73
CA ASN A 218 0.27 -0.93 57.55
C ASN A 218 -0.33 -0.31 58.84
N LEU A 219 -1.60 -0.57 59.13
CA LEU A 219 -2.22 -0.23 60.42
C LEU A 219 -1.95 -1.32 61.46
N GLU A 220 -1.76 -0.94 62.73
CA GLU A 220 -1.67 -1.92 63.82
C GLU A 220 -3.04 -2.59 64.04
N PRO A 221 -3.11 -3.93 64.13
CA PRO A 221 -4.38 -4.62 64.33
C PRO A 221 -5.14 -4.16 65.58
N GLN A 222 -6.46 -3.97 65.44
CA GLN A 222 -7.40 -3.58 66.50
C GLN A 222 -7.29 -2.14 67.02
N GLN A 223 -6.36 -1.31 66.53
CA GLN A 223 -6.33 0.13 66.80
C GLN A 223 -7.11 0.92 65.72
N PRO A 224 -7.91 1.94 66.08
CA PRO A 224 -8.54 2.85 65.10
C PRO A 224 -7.58 3.92 64.57
N TYR A 225 -7.81 4.38 63.34
CA TYR A 225 -6.94 5.31 62.60
C TYR A 225 -7.72 6.48 61.94
N TRP A 226 -7.32 7.72 62.23
CA TRP A 226 -7.98 8.92 61.72
C TRP A 226 -7.61 9.08 60.27
N ILE A 227 -8.64 9.22 59.45
CA ILE A 227 -8.55 9.57 58.04
C ILE A 227 -8.98 11.02 57.84
N GLY A 228 -8.73 11.56 56.64
CA GLY A 228 -9.05 12.94 56.28
C GLY A 228 -10.54 13.23 56.11
N LEU A 229 -11.43 12.36 56.57
CA LEU A 229 -12.87 12.49 56.43
C LEU A 229 -13.48 13.18 57.67
N ALA A 230 -14.23 14.25 57.47
CA ALA A 230 -14.94 15.00 58.52
C ALA A 230 -16.36 15.36 58.10
N TYR A 231 -17.24 15.57 59.07
CA TYR A 231 -18.65 15.91 58.83
C TYR A 231 -18.88 17.43 58.92
N SER A 232 -19.33 18.04 57.84
CA SER A 232 -19.77 19.44 57.78
C SER A 232 -21.19 19.54 58.35
N VAL A 233 -21.36 20.27 59.46
CA VAL A 233 -22.67 20.48 60.10
C VAL A 233 -23.55 21.45 59.28
N GLU A 234 -22.92 22.37 58.55
CA GLU A 234 -23.59 23.36 57.69
C GLU A 234 -24.13 22.70 56.42
N GLU A 235 -23.29 21.95 55.69
CA GLU A 235 -23.67 21.25 54.46
C GLU A 235 -24.37 19.91 54.72
N LYS A 236 -24.31 19.40 55.96
CA LYS A 236 -24.86 18.11 56.40
C LYS A 236 -24.28 16.90 55.64
N ALA A 237 -23.00 17.01 55.26
CA ALA A 237 -22.31 16.06 54.40
C ALA A 237 -20.92 15.71 54.94
N TRP A 238 -20.34 14.61 54.46
CA TRP A 238 -18.96 14.23 54.74
C TRP A 238 -18.03 14.77 53.67
N HIS A 239 -16.92 15.39 54.08
CA HIS A 239 -15.90 15.95 53.20
C HIS A 239 -14.51 15.44 53.58
N TRP A 240 -13.64 15.35 52.59
CA TRP A 240 -12.21 15.15 52.81
C TRP A 240 -11.52 16.46 53.19
N VAL A 241 -10.30 16.41 53.75
CA VAL A 241 -9.49 17.60 54.12
C VAL A 241 -9.03 18.45 52.93
N ASP A 242 -9.31 18.04 51.69
CA ASP A 242 -9.20 18.87 50.48
C ASP A 242 -10.55 19.52 50.06
N ASN A 243 -11.53 19.50 50.97
CA ASN A 243 -12.91 19.98 50.85
C ASN A 243 -13.81 19.20 49.88
N ARG A 244 -13.32 18.17 49.17
CA ARG A 244 -14.18 17.35 48.29
C ARG A 244 -15.17 16.53 49.11
N ALA A 245 -16.44 16.59 48.75
CA ALA A 245 -17.48 15.75 49.34
C ALA A 245 -17.21 14.25 49.09
N LEU A 246 -17.66 13.40 50.01
CA LEU A 246 -17.57 11.94 49.90
C LEU A 246 -18.49 11.43 48.79
N ASN A 247 -17.88 10.99 47.68
CA ASN A 247 -18.59 10.22 46.66
C ASN A 247 -18.58 8.74 47.03
N HIS A 248 -19.75 8.08 46.97
CA HIS A 248 -19.94 6.68 47.40
C HIS A 248 -19.43 5.63 46.41
N SER A 249 -18.71 6.02 45.35
CA SER A 249 -18.37 5.17 44.20
C SER A 249 -17.05 4.37 44.36
N PHE A 250 -16.89 3.66 45.48
CA PHE A 250 -15.85 2.64 45.67
C PHE A 250 -16.42 1.45 46.45
N GLY A 251 -16.85 0.42 45.72
CA GLY A 251 -17.42 -0.84 46.23
C GLY A 251 -17.39 -1.90 45.15
#